data_AF-A0A7Y5C0Z6-F1
#
_entry.id   AF-A0A7Y5C0Z6-F1
#
_cell.length_a   1.000
_cell.length_b   1.000
_cell.length_c   1.000
_cell.angle_alpha   90.00
_cell.angle_beta   90.00
_cell.angle_gamma   90.00
#
_symmetry.space_group_name_H-M   'P 1'
#
loop_
_entity.id
_entity.type
_entity.pdbx_description
1 polymer ?
#
loop_
_entity_poly.entity_id
_entity_poly.type
_entity_poly.pdbx_seq_one_letter_code
_entity_poly.pdbx_strand_id
1 'polypeptide(L)'
;MTGSQLTSIPEQGQIVTVRQRRFVVAEVQKSSLPPDPLYQSLDVAQHLVTLNSIEDDALGETLQVIWEIEPGTRIDEKVGLPEVRGFDTP
;
A
#
# COMPACT_ATOMS: atom_id res chain seq x y z
N MET A 1 12.49 8.91 17.41
CA MET A 1 12.99 7.61 16.97
C MET A 1 11.83 6.82 16.34
N THR A 2 11.26 7.29 15.24
CA THR A 2 10.22 6.54 14.51
C THR A 2 10.92 5.70 13.45
N GLY A 3 11.04 4.40 13.73
CA GLY A 3 11.62 3.44 12.80
C GLY A 3 10.85 3.47 11.50
N SER A 4 11.60 3.55 10.39
CA SER A 4 11.12 3.19 9.07
C SER A 4 10.53 1.78 9.15
N GLN A 5 9.21 1.66 9.22
CA GLN A 5 8.56 0.39 8.87
C GLN A 5 9.05 0.07 7.47
N LEU A 6 9.75 -1.06 7.32
CA LEU A 6 9.96 -1.69 6.03
C LEU A 6 8.59 -1.76 5.37
N THR A 7 8.34 -0.91 4.38
CA THR A 7 7.05 -0.78 3.72
C THR A 7 6.79 -2.11 3.03
N SER A 8 6.00 -2.98 3.66
CA SER A 8 5.54 -4.19 2.99
C SER A 8 4.85 -3.77 1.70
N ILE A 9 5.06 -4.56 0.65
CA ILE A 9 4.40 -4.32 -0.64
C ILE A 9 2.91 -4.63 -0.42
N PRO A 10 1.99 -3.75 -0.86
CA PRO A 10 0.57 -3.99 -0.70
C PRO A 10 0.12 -5.16 -1.56
N GLU A 11 -0.99 -5.78 -1.19
CA GLU A 11 -1.63 -6.82 -1.98
C GLU A 11 -2.86 -6.26 -2.72
N GLN A 12 -3.20 -6.86 -3.85
CA GLN A 12 -4.42 -6.52 -4.59
C GLN A 12 -5.65 -6.61 -3.68
N GLY A 13 -6.50 -5.59 -3.71
CA GLY A 13 -7.70 -5.48 -2.88
C GLY A 13 -7.47 -4.92 -1.47
N GLN A 14 -6.23 -4.67 -1.06
CA GLN A 14 -5.95 -3.93 0.18
C GLN A 14 -6.29 -2.45 0.02
N ILE A 15 -6.61 -1.80 1.14
CA ILE A 15 -6.77 -0.36 1.20
C ILE A 15 -5.44 0.24 1.62
N VAL A 16 -5.03 1.30 0.94
CA VAL A 16 -3.80 2.04 1.21
C VAL A 16 -4.09 3.53 1.26
N THR A 17 -3.30 4.23 2.05
CA THR A 17 -3.25 5.69 2.05
C THR A 17 -2.01 6.15 1.27
N VAL A 18 -2.21 7.00 0.27
CA VAL A 18 -1.15 7.58 -0.57
C VAL A 18 -1.45 9.06 -0.74
N ARG A 19 -0.46 9.93 -0.47
CA ARG A 19 -0.63 11.40 -0.53
C ARG A 19 -1.86 11.91 0.24
N GLN A 20 -2.09 11.34 1.43
CA GLN A 20 -3.21 11.66 2.33
C GLN A 20 -4.60 11.29 1.79
N ARG A 21 -4.68 10.50 0.72
CA ARG A 21 -5.93 10.01 0.12
C ARG A 21 -6.02 8.49 0.18
N ARG A 22 -7.24 7.96 0.23
CA ARG A 22 -7.48 6.51 0.33
C ARG A 22 -7.76 5.87 -1.02
N PHE A 23 -7.09 4.75 -1.24
CA PHE A 23 -7.21 3.97 -2.46
C PHE A 23 -7.34 2.48 -2.16
N VAL A 24 -7.96 1.73 -3.06
CA VAL A 24 -7.86 0.28 -3.14
C VAL A 24 -6.79 -0.12 -4.16
N VAL A 25 -6.00 -1.14 -3.83
CA VAL A 25 -4.94 -1.66 -4.70
C VAL A 25 -5.60 -2.47 -5.81
N ALA A 26 -5.47 -1.99 -7.05
CA ALA A 26 -6.01 -2.62 -8.23
C ALA A 26 -5.04 -3.63 -8.85
N GLU A 27 -3.74 -3.33 -8.86
CA GLU A 27 -2.71 -4.19 -9.45
C GLU A 27 -1.34 -3.90 -8.81
N VAL A 28 -0.48 -4.93 -8.75
CA VAL A 28 0.91 -4.82 -8.28
C VAL A 28 1.81 -5.55 -9.27
N GLN A 29 2.72 -4.82 -9.91
CA GLN A 29 3.66 -5.35 -10.89
C GLN A 29 5.09 -5.15 -10.42
N LYS A 30 5.84 -6.25 -10.25
CA LYS A 30 7.26 -6.20 -9.92
C LYS A 30 8.09 -5.83 -11.15
N SER A 31 9.06 -4.93 -10.99
CA SER A 31 10.02 -4.59 -12.03
C SER A 31 10.85 -5.80 -12.46
N SER A 32 11.02 -5.96 -13.77
CA SER A 32 11.87 -6.99 -14.39
C SER A 32 13.27 -6.49 -14.76
N LEU A 33 13.56 -5.20 -14.49
CA LEU A 33 14.86 -4.61 -14.80
C LEU A 33 15.94 -5.15 -13.85
N PRO A 34 17.15 -5.44 -14.36
CA PRO A 34 18.27 -5.79 -13.50
C PRO A 34 18.67 -4.59 -12.61
N PRO A 35 19.23 -4.82 -11.43
CA PRO A 35 19.80 -3.77 -10.59
C PRO A 35 20.83 -2.95 -11.38
N ASP A 36 20.76 -1.62 -11.28
CA ASP A 36 21.71 -0.75 -11.96
C ASP A 36 23.04 -0.72 -11.18
N PRO A 37 24.16 -1.20 -11.76
CA PRO A 37 25.45 -1.24 -11.08
C PRO A 37 26.00 0.15 -10.71
N LEU A 38 25.48 1.23 -11.29
CA LEU A 38 25.85 2.61 -11.00
C LEU A 38 25.00 3.23 -9.88
N TYR A 39 23.86 2.64 -9.53
CA TYR A 39 22.93 3.14 -8.52
C TYR A 39 22.66 2.08 -7.43
N GLN A 40 23.65 1.91 -6.53
CA GLN A 40 23.58 0.96 -5.40
C GLN A 40 22.41 1.22 -4.43
N SER A 41 21.81 2.42 -4.43
CA SER A 41 20.67 2.75 -3.56
C SER A 41 19.35 2.07 -3.97
N LEU A 42 19.29 1.47 -5.17
CA LEU A 42 18.10 0.81 -5.72
C LEU A 42 18.25 -0.72 -5.81
N ASP A 43 19.09 -1.33 -4.96
CA ASP A 43 19.21 -2.80 -4.87
C ASP A 43 17.92 -3.50 -4.38
N VAL A 44 16.87 -2.74 -4.07
CA VAL A 44 15.56 -3.26 -3.71
C VAL A 44 14.68 -3.32 -4.96
N ALA A 45 14.05 -4.48 -5.20
CA ALA A 45 13.12 -4.64 -6.30
C ALA A 45 11.96 -3.64 -6.21
N GLN A 46 11.71 -2.93 -7.31
CA GLN A 46 10.64 -1.93 -7.39
C GLN A 46 9.30 -2.53 -7.79
N HIS A 47 8.20 -1.97 -7.29
CA HIS A 47 6.84 -2.38 -7.62
C HIS A 47 6.01 -1.21 -8.14
N LEU A 48 5.48 -1.35 -9.35
CA LEU A 48 4.45 -0.46 -9.89
C LEU A 48 3.10 -0.90 -9.31
N VAL A 49 2.46 0.00 -8.57
CA VAL A 49 1.17 -0.25 -7.93
C VAL A 49 0.13 0.63 -8.59
N THR A 50 -0.93 0.01 -9.12
CA THR A 50 -2.11 0.69 -9.65
C THR A 50 -3.15 0.77 -8.54
N LEU A 51 -3.67 1.97 -8.29
CA LEU A 51 -4.55 2.32 -7.18
C LEU A 51 -5.83 2.94 -7.72
N ASN A 52 -6.98 2.52 -7.22
CA ASN A 52 -8.27 3.14 -7.54
C ASN A 52 -8.80 3.89 -6.31
N SER A 53 -9.22 5.13 -6.52
CA SER A 53 -9.76 5.97 -5.44
C SER A 53 -11.07 5.38 -4.93
N ILE A 54 -11.23 5.39 -3.61
CA ILE A 54 -12.47 4.99 -2.91
C ILE A 54 -13.13 6.19 -2.21
N GLU A 55 -12.64 7.40 -2.45
CA GLU A 55 -13.21 8.64 -1.91
C GLU A 55 -14.40 9.09 -2.76
N ASP A 56 -15.45 9.61 -2.10
CA ASP A 56 -16.70 9.98 -2.76
C ASP A 56 -16.52 11.12 -3.78
N ASP A 57 -15.62 12.06 -3.50
CA ASP A 57 -15.32 13.23 -4.35
C ASP A 57 -14.37 12.92 -5.51
N ALA A 58 -13.83 11.70 -5.55
CA ALA A 58 -12.85 11.27 -6.54
C ALA A 58 -13.07 9.82 -7.00
N LEU A 59 -14.31 9.34 -6.94
CA LEU A 59 -14.64 7.98 -7.34
C LEU A 59 -14.35 7.78 -8.84
N GLY A 60 -13.56 6.74 -9.15
CA GLY A 60 -13.14 6.43 -10.52
C GLY A 60 -11.79 7.02 -10.93
N GLU A 61 -11.14 7.82 -10.08
CA GLU A 61 -9.75 8.20 -10.31
C GLU A 61 -8.80 7.01 -10.08
N THR A 62 -7.78 6.90 -10.93
CA THR A 62 -6.71 5.92 -10.81
C THR A 62 -5.37 6.64 -10.61
N LEU A 63 -4.52 6.11 -9.73
CA LEU A 63 -3.16 6.57 -9.47
C LEU A 63 -2.18 5.40 -9.66
N GLN A 64 -1.03 5.68 -10.28
CA GLN A 64 0.06 4.71 -10.39
C GLN A 64 1.29 5.24 -9.67
N VAL A 65 1.90 4.41 -8.83
CA VAL A 65 3.08 4.78 -8.03
C VAL A 65 4.13 3.68 -8.04
N ILE A 66 5.38 4.07 -7.90
CA ILE A 66 6.45 3.12 -7.56
C ILE A 66 6.54 3.08 -6.03
N TRP A 67 6.14 1.95 -5.45
CA TRP A 67 5.85 1.86 -4.02
C TRP A 67 7.02 2.25 -3.12
N GLU A 68 8.23 1.84 -3.49
CA GLU A 68 9.44 2.00 -2.69
C GLU A 68 9.93 3.45 -2.59
N ILE A 69 9.56 4.28 -3.56
CA ILE A 69 10.03 5.68 -3.65
C ILE A 69 8.92 6.68 -3.38
N GLU A 70 7.65 6.25 -3.38
CA GLU A 70 6.52 7.14 -3.15
C GLU A 70 6.45 7.52 -1.66
N PRO A 71 6.54 8.81 -1.32
CA PRO A 71 6.54 9.25 0.06
C PRO A 71 5.15 9.16 0.68
N GLY A 72 5.11 8.79 1.97
CA GLY A 72 3.86 8.80 2.75
C GLY A 72 2.87 7.69 2.38
N THR A 73 3.35 6.62 1.76
CA THR A 73 2.58 5.39 1.53
C THR A 73 2.36 4.63 2.82
N ARG A 74 1.13 4.16 3.05
CA ARG A 74 0.75 3.33 4.20
C ARG A 74 -0.28 2.30 3.80
N ILE A 75 -0.11 1.06 4.24
CA ILE A 75 -1.15 0.03 4.15
C ILE A 75 -2.10 0.23 5.33
N ASP A 76 -3.39 0.39 5.04
CA ASP A 76 -4.42 0.42 6.07
C ASP A 76 -4.72 -1.04 6.45
N GLU A 77 -4.20 -1.47 7.60
CA GLU A 77 -4.52 -2.80 8.14
C GLU A 77 -6.04 -2.96 8.26
N LYS A 78 -6.56 -4.12 7.83
CA LYS A 78 -7.93 -4.49 8.17
C LYS A 78 -8.02 -4.48 9.69
N VAL A 79 -8.76 -3.53 10.25
CA VAL A 79 -9.28 -3.64 11.60
C VAL A 79 -10.17 -4.87 11.56
N GLY A 80 -9.61 -6.02 11.95
CA GLY A 80 -10.39 -7.23 12.14
C GLY A 80 -11.55 -6.90 13.06
N LEU A 81 -12.67 -7.60 12.89
CA LEU A 81 -13.73 -7.54 13.89
C LEU A 81 -13.08 -7.77 15.26
N PRO A 82 -13.34 -6.90 16.27
CA PRO A 82 -12.83 -7.15 17.61
C PRO A 82 -13.26 -8.55 18.03
N GLU A 83 -12.37 -9.28 18.72
CA GLU A 83 -12.71 -10.60 19.23
C GLU A 83 -14.01 -10.53 20.03
N VAL A 84 -14.95 -11.43 19.75
CA VAL A 84 -16.23 -11.51 20.46
C VAL A 84 -15.94 -11.91 21.90
N ARG A 85 -15.90 -10.92 22.80
CA ARG A 85 -15.68 -11.12 24.25
C ARG A 85 -16.97 -11.56 24.95
N GLY A 86 -17.42 -12.77 24.61
CA GLY A 86 -18.51 -13.46 25.31
C GLY A 86 -19.92 -12.99 24.95
N PHE A 87 -20.88 -13.88 25.22
CA PHE A 87 -22.32 -13.59 25.19
C PHE A 87 -22.81 -13.36 26.62
N ASP A 88 -23.77 -12.45 26.83
CA ASP A 88 -24.42 -12.32 28.13
C ASP A 88 -25.17 -13.61 28.51
N THR A 89 -25.16 -13.96 29.80
CA THR A 89 -25.95 -15.08 30.32
C THR A 89 -27.45 -14.74 30.33
N PRO A 90 -28.32 -15.71 30.01
CA PRO A 90 -29.77 -15.50 29.87
C PRO A 90 -30.47 -15.13 31.18
#